data_AF-X1F187-F1
#
_entry.id   AF-X1F187-F1
#
_cell.length_a   1.000
_cell.length_b   1.000
_cell.length_c   1.000
_cell.angle_alpha   90.00
_cell.angle_beta   90.00
_cell.angle_gamma   90.00
#
_symmetry.space_group_name_H-M   'P 1'
#
loop_
_entity.id
_entity.type
_entity.pdbx_description
1 polymer ?
#
loop_
_entity_poly.entity_id
_entity_poly.type
_entity_poly.pdbx_seq_one_letter_code
_entity_poly.pdbx_strand_id
1 'polypeptide(L)'
;SPLYKKFKLNCLDAVNVRAKKILIPGQVDWEWIDEKIRKPGWVVEMEEKEVKKDSYDFKWEGKWYRPNDLFLVKVMGEFPRATEDTLIPLSWLEMANDRWQELKGKGEGALKLGVDVAGMGRDLTVFAFRRGDVVEKFKTFSKQDHMVTVGKIKNTLIKKEDTAFVDSLGEGAGVYSRLAEQQVNAVGVKASESA
;
A
#
# COMPACT_ATOMS: atom_id res chain seq x y z
N SER A 1 -13.73 9.86 -11.53
CA SER A 1 -14.35 10.28 -10.26
C SER A 1 -13.95 11.73 -9.97
N PRO A 2 -14.90 12.66 -9.85
CA PRO A 2 -14.65 14.10 -9.73
C PRO A 2 -14.22 14.59 -8.33
N LEU A 3 -14.08 13.70 -7.34
CA LEU A 3 -13.78 14.09 -5.94
C LEU A 3 -12.29 14.33 -5.65
N TYR A 4 -11.37 13.88 -6.52
CA TYR A 4 -9.92 14.00 -6.29
C TYR A 4 -9.18 14.42 -7.56
N LYS A 5 -8.19 15.32 -7.41
CA LYS A 5 -7.19 15.56 -8.44
C LYS A 5 -6.18 14.42 -8.40
N LYS A 6 -6.07 13.67 -9.50
CA LYS A 6 -5.04 12.63 -9.66
C LYS A 6 -3.74 13.31 -10.06
N PHE A 7 -2.67 13.02 -9.33
CA PHE A 7 -1.31 13.43 -9.68
C PHE A 7 -0.51 12.16 -9.95
N LYS A 8 0.20 12.12 -11.08
CA LYS A 8 1.15 11.07 -11.43
C LYS A 8 2.54 11.69 -11.50
N LEU A 9 3.50 11.08 -10.82
CA LEU A 9 4.91 11.48 -10.89
C LEU A 9 5.64 10.47 -11.77
N ASN A 10 5.89 10.86 -13.03
CA ASN A 10 6.70 10.09 -13.96
C ASN A 10 8.14 10.61 -13.91
N CYS A 11 9.09 9.76 -13.55
CA CYS A 11 10.50 10.12 -13.47
C CYS A 11 11.08 10.53 -14.83
N LEU A 12 10.55 10.05 -15.96
CA LEU A 12 10.94 10.52 -17.30
C LEU A 12 10.66 12.02 -17.48
N ASP A 13 9.70 12.56 -16.74
CA ASP A 13 9.30 13.96 -16.77
C ASP A 13 10.00 14.82 -15.71
N ALA A 14 10.89 14.23 -14.91
CA ALA A 14 11.59 14.95 -13.85
C ALA A 14 12.48 16.07 -14.40
N VAL A 15 12.64 17.14 -13.62
CA VAL A 15 13.37 18.36 -14.02
C VAL A 15 14.82 18.03 -14.34
N ASN A 16 15.49 17.27 -13.47
CA ASN A 16 16.87 16.85 -13.69
C ASN A 16 17.04 15.95 -14.92
N VAL A 17 16.06 15.08 -15.20
CA VAL A 17 16.07 14.14 -16.33
C VAL A 17 15.91 14.89 -17.65
N ARG A 18 14.92 15.78 -17.74
CA ARG A 18 14.69 16.60 -18.94
C ARG A 18 15.84 17.56 -19.21
N ALA A 19 16.42 18.16 -18.16
CA ALA A 19 17.55 19.08 -18.28
C ALA A 19 18.90 18.38 -18.49
N LYS A 20 18.97 17.05 -18.33
CA LYS A 20 20.21 16.26 -18.30
C LYS A 20 21.26 16.85 -17.35
N LYS A 21 20.81 17.41 -16.22
CA LYS A 21 21.64 18.09 -15.23
C LYS A 21 20.96 18.08 -13.87
N ILE A 22 21.74 17.96 -12.80
CA ILE A 22 21.23 18.09 -11.43
C ILE A 22 20.90 19.57 -11.16
N LEU A 23 19.62 19.92 -11.24
CA LEU A 23 19.06 21.22 -10.89
C LEU A 23 18.42 21.19 -9.49
N ILE A 24 17.82 20.06 -9.13
CA ILE A 24 17.20 19.81 -7.83
C ILE A 24 17.97 18.69 -7.14
N PRO A 25 18.78 18.98 -6.10
CA PRO A 25 19.51 17.96 -5.37
C PRO A 25 18.59 16.87 -4.81
N GLY A 26 18.95 15.60 -5.03
CA GLY A 26 18.21 14.43 -4.55
C GLY A 26 17.01 13.99 -5.41
N GLN A 27 16.63 14.75 -6.45
CA GLN A 27 15.67 14.28 -7.46
C GLN A 27 16.38 13.34 -8.45
N VAL A 28 15.66 12.31 -8.92
CA VAL A 28 16.12 11.40 -9.98
C VAL A 28 16.72 12.15 -11.17
N ASP A 29 17.84 11.68 -11.68
CA ASP A 29 18.59 12.30 -12.78
C ASP A 29 18.61 11.43 -14.04
N TRP A 30 19.13 12.01 -15.13
CA TRP A 30 19.17 11.37 -16.43
C TRP A 30 20.04 10.12 -16.44
N GLU A 31 21.20 10.14 -15.77
CA GLU A 31 22.14 9.01 -15.74
C GLU A 31 21.50 7.78 -15.10
N TRP A 32 20.78 7.97 -14.00
CA TRP A 32 20.06 6.90 -13.33
C TRP A 32 18.98 6.29 -14.23
N ILE A 33 18.20 7.13 -14.95
CA ILE A 33 17.17 6.64 -15.87
C ILE A 33 17.79 5.86 -17.03
N ASP A 34 18.85 6.39 -17.63
CA ASP A 34 19.56 5.74 -18.73
C ASP A 34 20.16 4.39 -18.29
N GLU A 35 20.71 4.31 -17.07
CA GLU A 35 21.16 3.06 -16.46
C GLU A 35 20.02 2.04 -16.36
N LYS A 36 18.81 2.44 -15.92
CA LYS A 36 17.66 1.52 -15.81
C LYS A 36 17.14 1.07 -17.16
N ILE A 37 17.15 1.91 -18.18
CA ILE A 37 16.74 1.55 -19.53
C ILE A 37 17.73 0.56 -20.15
N ARG A 38 19.03 0.71 -19.88
CA ARG A 38 20.06 -0.21 -20.38
C ARG A 38 20.15 -1.52 -19.58
N LYS A 39 19.68 -1.52 -18.33
CA LYS A 39 19.71 -2.70 -17.47
C LYS A 39 18.72 -3.77 -17.99
N PRO A 40 19.17 -5.01 -18.23
CA PRO A 40 18.27 -6.09 -18.61
C PRO A 40 17.14 -6.30 -17.60
N GLY A 41 15.94 -6.57 -18.10
CA GLY A 41 14.78 -6.85 -17.26
C GLY A 41 14.09 -5.62 -16.68
N TRP A 42 14.24 -4.46 -17.31
CA TRP A 42 13.46 -3.24 -17.00
C TRP A 42 12.63 -2.79 -18.21
N VAL A 43 13.21 -2.86 -19.40
CA VAL A 43 12.54 -2.54 -20.66
C VAL A 43 12.95 -3.51 -21.76
N VAL A 44 12.20 -3.51 -22.86
CA VAL A 44 12.54 -4.20 -24.11
C VAL A 44 12.65 -3.15 -25.20
N GLU A 45 13.78 -3.09 -25.90
CA GLU A 45 13.94 -2.24 -27.10
C GLU A 45 13.08 -2.79 -28.23
N MET A 46 12.40 -1.91 -28.97
CA MET A 46 11.43 -2.28 -30.00
C MET A 46 11.56 -1.40 -31.24
N GLU A 47 11.03 -1.88 -32.36
CA GLU A 47 10.91 -1.06 -33.56
C GLU A 47 9.69 -0.12 -33.48
N GLU A 48 9.80 1.06 -34.11
CA GLU A 48 8.73 2.06 -34.13
C GLU A 48 7.41 1.53 -34.70
N LYS A 49 7.47 0.57 -35.63
CA LYS A 49 6.30 -0.08 -36.23
C LYS A 49 5.51 -0.96 -35.25
N GLU A 50 6.10 -1.36 -34.13
CA GLU A 50 5.51 -2.27 -33.13
C GLU A 50 4.94 -1.52 -31.91
N VAL A 51 5.03 -0.20 -31.92
CA VAL A 51 4.59 0.68 -30.84
C VAL A 51 3.07 0.59 -30.68
N LYS A 52 2.63 0.33 -29.45
CA LYS A 52 1.24 0.25 -29.05
C LYS A 52 0.97 1.29 -27.98
N LYS A 53 -0.01 2.15 -28.25
CA LYS A 53 -0.42 3.22 -27.33
C LYS A 53 -0.83 2.70 -25.95
N ASP A 54 -1.44 1.51 -25.90
CA ASP A 54 -1.95 0.90 -24.67
C ASP A 54 -0.88 0.09 -23.90
N SER A 55 0.35 0.01 -24.42
CA SER A 55 1.44 -0.76 -23.81
C SER A 55 2.45 0.09 -23.04
N TYR A 56 2.16 1.38 -22.86
CA TYR A 56 3.04 2.37 -22.21
C TYR A 56 4.42 2.50 -22.89
N ASP A 57 4.48 2.20 -24.19
CA ASP A 57 5.69 2.32 -24.97
C ASP A 57 6.16 3.78 -25.00
N PHE A 58 7.46 4.00 -24.83
CA PHE A 58 8.05 5.33 -24.74
C PHE A 58 9.34 5.44 -25.54
N LYS A 59 9.71 6.66 -25.90
CA LYS A 59 10.92 6.96 -26.67
C LYS A 59 12.00 7.50 -25.73
N TRP A 60 13.22 6.98 -25.86
CA TRP A 60 14.40 7.43 -25.13
C TRP A 60 15.61 7.43 -26.06
N GLU A 61 16.34 8.54 -26.13
CA GLU A 61 17.53 8.72 -27.01
C GLU A 61 17.32 8.21 -28.46
N GLY A 62 16.15 8.49 -29.03
CA GLY A 62 15.82 8.13 -30.42
C GLY A 62 15.30 6.71 -30.63
N LYS A 63 15.34 5.85 -29.61
CA LYS A 63 14.88 4.45 -29.66
C LYS A 63 13.57 4.26 -28.91
N TRP A 64 12.80 3.25 -29.31
CA TRP A 64 11.53 2.89 -28.68
C TRP A 64 11.72 1.75 -27.70
N TYR A 65 11.04 1.85 -26.55
CA TYR A 65 11.12 0.89 -25.47
C TYR A 65 9.74 0.57 -24.92
N ARG A 66 9.49 -0.72 -24.66
CA ARG A 66 8.34 -1.19 -23.91
C ARG A 66 8.73 -1.50 -22.47
N PRO A 67 8.12 -0.84 -21.47
CA PRO A 67 8.44 -1.08 -20.08
C PRO A 67 7.89 -2.41 -19.59
N ASN A 68 8.60 -3.02 -18.65
CA ASN A 68 8.01 -4.05 -17.79
C ASN A 68 7.31 -3.42 -16.56
N ASP A 69 6.67 -4.25 -15.73
CA ASP A 69 5.92 -3.74 -14.57
C ASP A 69 6.81 -3.10 -13.51
N LEU A 70 8.06 -3.58 -13.38
CA LEU A 70 9.05 -2.95 -12.50
C LEU A 70 9.33 -1.50 -12.95
N PHE A 71 9.51 -1.27 -14.25
CA PHE A 71 9.73 0.07 -14.80
C PHE A 71 8.46 0.94 -14.72
N LEU A 72 7.28 0.37 -15.00
CA LEU A 72 5.99 1.06 -14.84
C LEU A 72 5.83 1.63 -13.43
N VAL A 73 6.06 0.80 -12.41
CA VAL A 73 5.87 1.19 -11.01
C VAL A 73 6.98 2.12 -10.52
N LYS A 74 8.25 1.78 -10.77
CA LYS A 74 9.40 2.50 -10.20
C LYS A 74 9.74 3.79 -10.92
N VAL A 75 9.43 3.89 -12.21
CA VAL A 75 9.81 5.03 -13.06
C VAL A 75 8.59 5.80 -13.54
N MET A 76 7.58 5.13 -14.07
CA MET A 76 6.45 5.83 -14.70
C MET A 76 5.33 6.22 -13.71
N GLY A 77 5.38 5.70 -12.48
CA GLY A 77 4.34 5.91 -11.48
C GLY A 77 3.01 5.28 -11.87
N GLU A 78 3.06 4.22 -12.68
CA GLU A 78 1.90 3.47 -13.15
C GLU A 78 1.67 2.22 -12.28
N PHE A 79 0.44 1.72 -12.27
CA PHE A 79 0.17 0.41 -11.69
C PHE A 79 0.82 -0.69 -12.52
N PRO A 80 1.27 -1.79 -11.88
CA PRO A 80 1.72 -2.95 -12.64
C PRO A 80 0.55 -3.49 -13.47
N ARG A 81 0.85 -4.03 -14.65
CA ARG A 81 -0.13 -4.85 -15.38
C ARG A 81 -0.45 -6.07 -14.52
N ALA A 82 -1.64 -6.62 -14.66
CA ALA A 82 -2.03 -7.83 -13.93
C ALA A 82 -1.04 -8.96 -14.30
N THR A 83 -0.12 -9.29 -13.40
CA THR A 83 0.82 -10.40 -13.55
C THR A 83 0.22 -11.66 -12.94
N GLU A 84 0.65 -12.84 -13.41
CA GLU A 84 0.25 -14.14 -12.81
C GLU A 84 0.66 -14.25 -11.33
N ASP A 85 1.74 -13.55 -10.92
CA ASP A 85 2.27 -13.55 -9.55
C ASP A 85 1.54 -12.58 -8.60
N THR A 86 0.47 -11.91 -9.05
CA THR A 86 -0.28 -10.97 -8.20
C THR A 86 -1.35 -11.69 -7.38
N LEU A 87 -1.14 -11.82 -6.06
CA LEU A 87 -2.11 -12.47 -5.15
C LEU A 87 -3.46 -11.74 -5.05
N ILE A 88 -3.47 -10.40 -5.13
CA ILE A 88 -4.68 -9.57 -5.05
C ILE A 88 -4.74 -8.66 -6.29
N PRO A 89 -5.46 -9.07 -7.36
CA PRO A 89 -5.60 -8.28 -8.57
C PRO A 89 -6.34 -6.95 -8.32
N LEU A 90 -5.99 -5.91 -9.10
CA LEU A 90 -6.66 -4.61 -9.02
C LEU A 90 -8.17 -4.72 -9.27
N SER A 91 -8.60 -5.56 -10.22
CA SER A 91 -10.03 -5.77 -10.52
C SER A 91 -10.81 -6.28 -9.30
N TRP A 92 -10.19 -7.05 -8.41
CA TRP A 92 -10.84 -7.49 -7.17
C TRP A 92 -11.03 -6.34 -6.19
N LEU A 93 -10.06 -5.43 -6.11
CA LEU A 93 -10.15 -4.22 -5.30
C LEU A 93 -11.25 -3.29 -5.81
N GLU A 94 -11.34 -3.10 -7.13
CA GLU A 94 -12.38 -2.30 -7.78
C GLU A 94 -13.78 -2.88 -7.47
N MET A 95 -13.98 -4.18 -7.72
CA MET A 95 -15.25 -4.86 -7.40
C MET A 95 -15.59 -4.83 -5.91
N ALA A 96 -14.60 -4.95 -5.02
CA ALA A 96 -14.81 -4.84 -3.58
C ALA A 96 -15.23 -3.42 -3.18
N ASN A 97 -14.64 -2.40 -3.80
CA ASN A 97 -14.97 -1.01 -3.54
C ASN A 97 -16.38 -0.65 -4.05
N ASP A 98 -16.83 -1.24 -5.16
CA ASP A 98 -18.20 -1.07 -5.64
C ASP A 98 -19.22 -1.63 -4.65
N ARG A 99 -19.02 -2.87 -4.18
CA ARG A 99 -19.86 -3.46 -3.11
C ARG A 99 -19.81 -2.63 -1.82
N TRP A 100 -18.64 -2.10 -1.47
CA TRP A 100 -18.49 -1.23 -0.31
C TRP A 100 -19.28 0.08 -0.46
N GLN A 101 -19.32 0.66 -1.66
CA GLN A 101 -20.12 1.87 -1.95
C GLN A 101 -21.62 1.59 -1.89
N GLU A 102 -22.08 0.45 -2.40
CA GLU A 102 -23.48 0.01 -2.28
C GLU A 102 -23.93 -0.07 -0.81
N LEU A 103 -23.04 -0.57 0.05
CA LEU A 103 -23.23 -0.65 1.50
C LEU A 103 -22.95 0.68 2.22
N LYS A 104 -22.62 1.76 1.48
CA LYS A 104 -22.28 3.09 2.00
C LYS A 104 -21.18 3.05 3.07
N GLY A 105 -20.27 2.09 2.95
CA GLY A 105 -19.18 1.87 3.91
C GLY A 105 -19.61 1.50 5.33
N LYS A 106 -20.83 1.01 5.51
CA LYS A 106 -21.35 0.60 6.82
C LYS A 106 -21.54 -0.90 6.86
N GLY A 107 -20.95 -1.53 7.88
CA GLY A 107 -21.11 -2.95 8.13
C GLY A 107 -22.08 -3.22 9.27
N GLU A 108 -22.46 -4.48 9.41
CA GLU A 108 -23.35 -4.94 10.48
C GLU A 108 -22.66 -5.94 11.41
N GLY A 109 -23.19 -6.07 12.63
CA GLY A 109 -22.68 -6.99 13.65
C GLY A 109 -21.58 -6.41 14.54
N ALA A 110 -20.88 -7.31 15.25
CA ALA A 110 -19.83 -6.97 16.19
C ALA A 110 -18.57 -6.43 15.47
N LEU A 111 -17.81 -5.58 16.15
CA LEU A 111 -16.58 -5.01 15.62
C LEU A 111 -15.49 -6.07 15.68
N LYS A 112 -14.86 -6.30 14.53
CA LYS A 112 -13.57 -6.98 14.43
C LYS A 112 -12.53 -5.92 14.16
N LEU A 113 -11.81 -5.52 15.20
CA LEU A 113 -10.79 -4.48 15.13
C LEU A 113 -9.44 -5.12 14.77
N GLY A 114 -8.97 -4.94 13.54
CA GLY A 114 -7.59 -5.28 13.18
C GLY A 114 -6.63 -4.22 13.74
N VAL A 115 -5.54 -4.66 14.36
CA VAL A 115 -4.53 -3.78 14.96
C VAL A 115 -3.15 -4.24 14.52
N ASP A 116 -2.50 -3.39 13.74
CA ASP A 116 -1.08 -3.50 13.41
C ASP A 116 -0.30 -2.46 14.22
N VAL A 117 0.58 -2.94 15.09
CA VAL A 117 1.29 -2.10 16.07
C VAL A 117 2.66 -1.75 15.52
N ALA A 118 2.90 -0.47 15.28
CA ALA A 118 4.22 0.04 14.99
C ALA A 118 4.96 0.39 16.29
N GLY A 119 6.29 0.28 16.26
CA GLY A 119 7.15 0.76 17.33
C GLY A 119 7.25 2.30 17.34
N MET A 120 8.14 2.84 18.17
CA MET A 120 8.31 4.31 18.32
C MET A 120 9.05 4.98 17.14
N GLY A 121 9.20 4.28 16.02
CA GLY A 121 9.88 4.75 14.81
C GLY A 121 9.04 5.73 13.97
N ARG A 122 9.26 5.69 12.65
CA ARG A 122 8.51 6.52 11.69
C ARG A 122 7.19 5.88 11.26
N ASP A 123 7.03 4.59 11.51
CA ASP A 123 5.87 3.82 11.10
C ASP A 123 4.65 4.16 11.97
N LEU A 124 3.46 3.84 11.47
CA LEU A 124 2.19 4.17 12.10
C LEU A 124 1.52 2.90 12.62
N THR A 125 1.00 2.96 13.84
CA THR A 125 0.05 1.96 14.33
C THR A 125 -1.29 2.15 13.60
N VAL A 126 -1.85 1.08 13.06
CA VAL A 126 -3.08 1.12 12.24
C VAL A 126 -4.19 0.30 12.88
N PHE A 127 -5.36 0.93 13.02
CA PHE A 127 -6.59 0.29 13.46
C PHE A 127 -7.55 0.17 12.27
N ALA A 128 -7.91 -1.06 11.91
CA ALA A 128 -8.89 -1.37 10.86
C ALA A 128 -10.22 -1.78 11.50
N PHE A 129 -11.26 -0.97 11.29
CA PHE A 129 -12.58 -1.20 11.86
C PHE A 129 -13.41 -2.03 10.89
N ARG A 130 -13.66 -3.31 11.18
CA ARG A 130 -14.48 -4.18 10.32
C ARG A 130 -15.76 -4.64 11.02
N ARG A 131 -16.89 -4.59 10.31
CA ARG A 131 -18.16 -5.20 10.73
C ARG A 131 -18.72 -6.00 9.56
N GLY A 132 -19.00 -7.28 9.77
CA GLY A 132 -19.29 -8.19 8.66
C GLY A 132 -18.20 -8.08 7.58
N ASP A 133 -18.57 -7.98 6.32
CA ASP A 133 -17.62 -7.90 5.20
C ASP A 133 -17.15 -6.47 4.87
N VAL A 134 -17.51 -5.49 5.71
CA VAL A 134 -17.22 -4.07 5.46
C VAL A 134 -16.13 -3.57 6.39
N VAL A 135 -15.04 -3.09 5.80
CA VAL A 135 -14.07 -2.25 6.51
C VAL A 135 -14.60 -0.81 6.52
N GLU A 136 -15.08 -0.35 7.67
CA GLU A 136 -15.75 0.94 7.80
C GLU A 136 -14.77 2.11 7.74
N LYS A 137 -13.58 1.95 8.34
CA LYS A 137 -12.52 2.97 8.36
C LYS A 137 -11.19 2.41 8.83
N PHE A 138 -10.14 3.17 8.53
CA PHE A 138 -8.83 3.05 9.16
C PHE A 138 -8.58 4.24 10.08
N LYS A 139 -7.92 4.01 11.22
CA LYS A 139 -7.34 5.07 12.05
C LYS A 139 -5.86 4.79 12.25
N THR A 140 -5.03 5.82 12.10
CA THR A 140 -3.58 5.71 12.22
C THR A 140 -3.07 6.54 13.38
N PHE A 141 -2.05 6.06 14.06
CA PHE A 141 -1.41 6.76 15.18
C PHE A 141 0.10 6.74 15.03
N SER A 142 0.73 7.91 15.17
CA SER A 142 2.18 8.06 15.10
C SER A 142 2.81 7.95 16.48
N LYS A 143 3.97 7.29 16.56
CA LYS A 143 4.85 7.26 17.75
C LYS A 143 4.09 6.98 19.05
N GLN A 144 3.23 5.97 19.04
CA GLN A 144 2.44 5.62 20.22
C GLN A 144 3.24 4.73 21.16
N ASP A 145 3.17 5.04 22.44
CA ASP A 145 3.50 4.09 23.48
C ASP A 145 2.54 2.88 23.42
N HIS A 146 3.05 1.69 23.73
CA HIS A 146 2.27 0.45 23.67
C HIS A 146 1.10 0.45 24.64
N MET A 147 1.26 0.98 25.86
CA MET A 147 0.18 1.01 26.85
C MET A 147 -0.89 2.04 26.47
N VAL A 148 -0.50 3.13 25.80
CA VAL A 148 -1.47 4.06 25.19
C VAL A 148 -2.28 3.34 24.11
N THR A 149 -1.63 2.52 23.27
CA THR A 149 -2.31 1.70 22.26
C THR A 149 -3.28 0.70 22.90
N VAL A 150 -2.90 0.02 23.99
CA VAL A 150 -3.80 -0.84 24.79
C VAL A 150 -5.04 -0.07 25.24
N GLY A 151 -4.86 1.12 25.83
CA GLY A 151 -5.97 1.96 26.26
C GLY A 151 -6.91 2.35 25.12
N LYS A 152 -6.35 2.69 23.95
CA LYS A 152 -7.15 2.99 22.74
C LYS A 152 -7.95 1.79 22.25
N ILE A 153 -7.37 0.59 22.27
CA ILE A 153 -8.07 -0.64 21.88
C ILE A 153 -9.26 -0.88 22.81
N LYS A 154 -9.04 -0.82 24.13
CA LYS A 154 -10.11 -0.98 25.12
C LYS A 154 -11.24 0.02 24.94
N ASN A 155 -10.91 1.29 24.75
CA ASN A 155 -11.93 2.33 24.52
C ASN A 155 -12.65 2.17 23.18
N THR A 156 -12.11 1.38 22.26
CA THR A 156 -12.71 1.10 20.95
C THR A 156 -13.66 -0.10 21.01
N LEU A 157 -13.36 -1.12 21.83
CA LEU A 157 -14.22 -2.29 22.03
C LEU A 157 -15.32 -1.94 23.03
N ILE A 158 -16.46 -1.47 22.53
CA ILE A 158 -17.57 -0.99 23.36
C ILE A 158 -18.51 -2.14 23.72
N LYS A 159 -18.77 -3.04 22.77
CA LYS A 159 -19.65 -4.19 22.97
C LYS A 159 -18.85 -5.39 23.45
N LYS A 160 -19.49 -6.27 24.21
CA LYS A 160 -18.85 -7.50 24.72
C LYS A 160 -18.40 -8.43 23.59
N GLU A 161 -19.13 -8.42 22.48
CA GLU A 161 -18.86 -9.22 21.28
C GLU A 161 -17.79 -8.61 20.39
N ASP A 162 -17.39 -7.35 20.63
CA ASP A 162 -16.31 -6.72 19.86
C ASP A 162 -14.98 -7.43 20.20
N THR A 163 -14.15 -7.67 19.18
CA THR A 163 -12.88 -8.39 19.31
C THR A 163 -11.76 -7.62 18.63
N ALA A 164 -10.61 -7.48 19.30
CA ALA A 164 -9.38 -6.99 18.68
C ALA A 164 -8.52 -8.15 18.16
N PHE A 165 -7.97 -7.99 16.96
CA PHE A 165 -7.02 -8.91 16.34
C PHE A 165 -5.69 -8.15 16.23
N VAL A 166 -4.73 -8.49 17.08
CA VAL A 166 -3.47 -7.75 17.23
C VAL A 166 -2.35 -8.55 16.59
N ASP A 167 -1.62 -7.96 15.63
CA ASP A 167 -0.36 -8.57 15.17
C ASP A 167 0.62 -8.66 16.34
N SER A 168 0.95 -9.88 16.74
CA SER A 168 1.68 -10.18 17.97
C SER A 168 3.08 -10.77 17.71
N LEU A 169 3.56 -10.76 16.47
CA LEU A 169 4.87 -11.31 16.09
C LEU A 169 6.03 -10.37 16.46
N GLY A 170 5.77 -9.06 16.57
CA GLY A 170 6.75 -8.04 16.94
C GLY A 170 6.27 -7.10 18.05
N GLU A 171 6.26 -5.79 17.78
CA GLU A 171 5.91 -4.73 18.74
C GLU A 171 4.55 -4.95 19.42
N GLY A 172 3.59 -5.53 18.70
CA GLY A 172 2.27 -5.83 19.24
C GLY A 172 2.22 -6.98 20.25
N ALA A 173 3.30 -7.75 20.46
CA ALA A 173 3.36 -8.78 21.49
C ALA A 173 3.10 -8.21 22.89
N GLY A 174 3.71 -7.06 23.22
CA GLY A 174 3.49 -6.39 24.50
C GLY A 174 2.08 -5.82 24.65
N VAL A 175 1.52 -5.28 23.56
CA VAL A 175 0.14 -4.80 23.50
C VAL A 175 -0.85 -5.94 23.74
N TYR A 176 -0.69 -7.05 23.04
CA TYR A 176 -1.53 -8.24 23.19
C TYR A 176 -1.42 -8.82 24.61
N SER A 177 -0.21 -8.96 25.14
CA SER A 177 0.02 -9.52 26.48
C SER A 177 -0.71 -8.71 27.56
N ARG A 178 -0.68 -7.37 27.44
CA ARG A 178 -1.41 -6.49 28.36
C ARG A 178 -2.94 -6.57 28.18
N LEU A 179 -3.44 -6.70 26.96
CA LEU A 179 -4.87 -6.88 26.71
C LEU A 179 -5.38 -8.20 27.32
N ALA A 180 -4.62 -9.28 27.16
CA ALA A 180 -4.93 -10.59 27.73
C ALA A 180 -4.93 -10.56 29.26
N GLU A 181 -3.93 -9.94 29.88
CA GLU A 181 -3.88 -9.75 31.34
C GLU A 181 -5.07 -8.95 31.87
N GLN A 182 -5.55 -7.97 31.10
CA GLN A 182 -6.75 -7.18 31.44
C GLN A 182 -8.07 -7.86 31.02
N GLN A 183 -8.04 -9.12 30.59
CA GLN A 183 -9.21 -9.90 30.17
C GLN A 183 -10.03 -9.22 29.06
N VAL A 184 -9.36 -8.47 28.19
CA VAL A 184 -9.98 -7.86 27.02
C VAL A 184 -10.16 -8.92 25.94
N ASN A 185 -11.28 -8.88 25.21
CA ASN A 185 -11.55 -9.80 24.10
C ASN A 185 -10.61 -9.50 22.91
N ALA A 186 -9.42 -10.11 22.94
CA ALA A 186 -8.37 -9.91 21.97
C ALA A 186 -7.77 -11.24 21.54
N VAL A 187 -7.38 -11.33 20.27
CA VAL A 187 -6.71 -12.47 19.64
C VAL A 187 -5.37 -12.01 19.11
N GLY A 188 -4.29 -12.67 19.53
CA GLY A 188 -2.96 -12.48 18.97
C GLY A 188 -2.87 -13.18 17.62
N VAL A 189 -2.50 -12.43 16.57
CA VAL A 189 -2.31 -12.94 15.22
C VAL A 189 -0.81 -13.08 14.98
N LYS A 190 -0.39 -14.21 14.42
CA LYS A 190 0.99 -14.48 14.00
C LYS A 190 0.96 -15.16 12.65
N ALA A 191 1.43 -14.48 11.62
CA ALA A 191 1.41 -15.00 10.25
C ALA A 191 2.53 -16.03 9.96
N SER A 192 3.43 -16.28 10.92
CA SER A 192 4.55 -17.24 10.78
C SER A 192 4.31 -18.59 11.46
N GLU A 193 3.19 -18.78 12.16
CA GLU A 193 2.88 -20.08 12.74
C GLU A 193 2.30 -20.98 11.64
N SER A 194 2.86 -22.18 11.50
CA SER A 194 2.36 -23.21 10.59
C SER A 194 0.89 -23.49 10.92
N ALA A 195 0.04 -23.57 9.88
CA ALA A 195 -1.36 -23.94 10.01
C ALA A 195 -1.56 -25.33 10.64
#